data_AF-A0A961RHS5-F1
#
_entry.id   AF-A0A961RHS5-F1
#
_cell.length_a   1.000
_cell.length_b   1.000
_cell.length_c   1.000
_cell.angle_alpha   90.00
_cell.angle_beta   90.00
_cell.angle_gamma   90.00
#
_symmetry.space_group_name_H-M   'P 1'
#
loop_
_entity.id
_entity.type
_entity.pdbx_description
1 polymer ?
#
loop_
_entity_poly.entity_id
_entity_poly.type
_entity_poly.pdbx_seq_one_letter_code
_entity_poly.pdbx_strand_id
1 'polypeptide(L)' 'MDKMAFHNACRILLNIDLDELERAGVIHPGNKDRGGSSWKRFNDEPLIFILKLPTERFEKLWQLIEERQPEKWRSK' A
#
# COMPACT_ATOMS: atom_id res chain seq x y z
N MET A 1 -6.79 -3.10 -15.90
CA MET A 1 -5.61 -2.27 -15.57
C MET A 1 -4.66 -2.30 -16.75
N ASP A 2 -4.24 -1.13 -17.24
CA ASP A 2 -3.21 -1.03 -18.30
C ASP A 2 -1.84 -1.52 -17.79
N LYS A 3 -0.96 -2.02 -18.68
CA LYS A 3 0.38 -2.50 -18.30
C LYS A 3 1.23 -1.43 -17.61
N MET A 4 1.09 -0.16 -18.02
CA MET A 4 1.77 0.96 -17.41
C MET A 4 1.16 1.30 -16.05
N ALA A 5 -0.16 1.23 -15.92
CA ALA A 5 -0.84 1.40 -14.65
C ALA A 5 -0.39 0.34 -13.62
N PHE A 6 -0.28 -0.93 -14.05
CA PHE A 6 0.25 -2.00 -13.22
C PHE A 6 1.72 -1.78 -12.82
N HIS A 7 2.58 -1.49 -13.79
CA HIS A 7 3.99 -1.22 -13.52
C HIS A 7 4.18 -0.03 -12.57
N ASN A 8 3.41 1.04 -12.74
CA ASN A 8 3.39 2.18 -11.83
C ASN A 8 2.90 1.78 -10.44
N ALA A 9 1.85 0.96 -10.34
CA ALA A 9 1.32 0.50 -9.05
C ALA A 9 2.39 -0.26 -8.26
N CYS A 10 3.15 -1.16 -8.91
CA CYS A 10 4.28 -1.85 -8.28
C CYS A 10 5.36 -0.88 -7.82
N ARG A 11 5.74 0.09 -8.65
CA ARG A 11 6.74 1.11 -8.29
C ARG A 11 6.28 1.96 -7.11
N ILE A 12 5.03 2.40 -7.13
CA ILE A 12 4.43 3.20 -6.08
C ILE A 12 4.43 2.40 -4.78
N LEU A 13 3.88 1.19 -4.78
CA LEU A 13 3.82 0.29 -3.63
C LEU A 13 5.18 0.15 -2.93
N LEU A 14 6.24 -0.10 -3.70
CA LEU A 14 7.60 -0.28 -3.18
C LEU A 14 8.27 1.02 -2.70
N ASN A 15 7.62 2.18 -2.89
CA ASN A 15 8.11 3.50 -2.46
C ASN A 15 7.10 4.22 -1.54
N ILE A 16 6.15 3.51 -0.94
CA ILE A 16 5.32 4.06 0.16
C ILE A 16 6.10 3.91 1.46
N ASP A 17 6.17 4.98 2.24
CA ASP A 17 6.83 4.96 3.54
C ASP A 17 5.87 4.61 4.70
N LEU A 18 6.43 4.38 5.90
CA LEU A 18 5.64 4.02 7.07
C LEU A 18 4.64 5.12 7.46
N ASP A 19 5.05 6.38 7.42
CA ASP A 19 4.20 7.50 7.84
C ASP A 19 2.97 7.62 6.95
N GLU A 20 3.12 7.36 5.65
CA GLU A 20 2.01 7.29 4.70
C GLU A 20 1.05 6.15 5.00
N LEU A 21 1.57 4.96 5.27
CA LEU A 21 0.75 3.80 5.64
C LEU A 21 -0.01 4.04 6.95
N GLU A 22 0.62 4.71 7.92
CA GLU A 22 -0.02 5.09 9.19
C GLU A 22 -1.09 6.17 8.98
N ARG A 23 -0.77 7.24 8.25
CA ARG A 23 -1.73 8.32 7.93
C ARG A 23 -2.96 7.82 7.17
N ALA A 24 -2.77 6.90 6.23
CA ALA A 24 -3.87 6.28 5.48
C ALA A 24 -4.63 5.21 6.28
N GLY A 25 -4.14 4.82 7.46
CA GLY A 25 -4.74 3.78 8.29
C GLY A 25 -4.58 2.36 7.72
N VAL A 26 -3.57 2.12 6.88
CA VAL A 26 -3.17 0.79 6.41
C VAL A 26 -2.41 0.04 7.51
N ILE A 27 -1.55 0.76 8.23
CA ILE A 27 -0.82 0.28 9.42
C ILE A 27 -1.30 1.10 10.62
N HIS A 28 -1.33 0.50 11.82
CA HIS A 28 -1.68 1.27 13.02
C HIS A 28 -0.51 2.14 13.47
N PRO A 29 -0.75 3.33 14.02
CA PRO A 29 0.30 4.21 14.54
C PRO A 29 1.25 3.52 15.52
N GLY A 30 2.55 3.71 15.30
CA GLY A 30 3.61 3.02 16.02
C GLY A 30 3.73 1.54 15.66
N ASN A 31 3.23 1.14 14.48
CA ASN A 31 3.27 -0.22 13.96
C ASN A 31 2.73 -1.28 14.96
N LYS A 32 1.70 -0.93 15.74
CA LYS A 32 1.21 -1.76 16.87
C LYS A 32 0.39 -2.99 16.45
N ASP A 33 0.11 -3.17 15.17
CA ASP A 33 -0.56 -4.36 14.65
C ASP A 33 0.35 -5.60 14.66
N ARG A 34 -0.14 -6.67 15.27
CA ARG A 34 0.51 -7.99 15.31
C ARG A 34 1.98 -7.92 15.78
N GLY A 35 2.26 -7.09 16.79
CA GLY A 35 3.53 -7.04 17.50
C GLY A 35 4.68 -6.30 16.79
N GLY A 36 4.44 -5.17 16.10
CA GLY A 36 5.55 -4.37 15.54
C GLY A 36 6.05 -4.86 14.18
N SER A 37 5.33 -5.76 13.52
CA SER A 37 5.86 -6.51 12.37
C SER A 37 5.26 -6.12 11.03
N SER A 38 4.23 -5.28 10.98
CA SER A 38 3.56 -4.93 9.72
C SER A 38 4.45 -4.13 8.79
N TRP A 39 5.19 -3.14 9.32
CA TRP A 39 6.17 -2.40 8.52
C TRP A 39 7.27 -3.32 7.95
N LYS A 40 7.78 -4.24 8.78
CA LYS A 40 8.78 -5.22 8.34
C LYS A 40 8.23 -6.12 7.23
N ARG A 41 7.01 -6.66 7.38
CA ARG A 41 6.36 -7.49 6.35
C ARG A 41 6.09 -6.71 5.07
N PHE A 42 5.71 -5.44 5.17
CA PHE A 42 5.50 -4.60 4.00
C PHE A 42 6.76 -4.48 3.15
N ASN A 43 7.93 -4.33 3.79
CA ASN A 43 9.22 -4.22 3.09
C ASN A 43 9.77 -5.58 2.62
N ASP A 44 9.72 -6.60 3.49
CA ASP A 44 10.32 -7.91 3.20
C ASP A 44 9.45 -8.75 2.26
N GLU A 45 8.11 -8.66 2.39
CA GLU A 45 7.15 -9.53 1.72
C GLU A 45 5.88 -8.76 1.27
N PRO A 46 5.98 -7.73 0.41
CA PRO A 46 4.87 -6.82 0.09
C PRO A 46 3.64 -7.53 -0.47
N LEU A 47 3.81 -8.56 -1.28
CA LEU A 47 2.68 -9.33 -1.84
C LEU A 47 1.96 -10.16 -0.77
N ILE A 48 2.69 -10.73 0.20
CA ILE A 48 2.11 -11.46 1.32
C ILE A 48 1.40 -10.51 2.28
N PHE A 49 1.97 -9.32 2.49
CA PHE A 49 1.32 -8.25 3.23
C PHE A 49 -0.04 -7.90 2.61
N ILE A 50 -0.07 -7.61 1.30
CA ILE A 50 -1.30 -7.30 0.57
C ILE A 50 -2.33 -8.44 0.68
N LEU A 51 -1.91 -9.68 0.45
CA LEU A 51 -2.80 -10.85 0.49
C LEU A 51 -3.46 -11.05 1.87
N LYS A 52 -2.79 -10.64 2.95
CA LYS A 52 -3.27 -10.80 4.32
C LYS A 52 -3.95 -9.55 4.88
N LEU A 53 -4.02 -8.46 4.13
CA LEU A 53 -4.71 -7.25 4.56
C LEU A 53 -6.22 -7.48 4.60
N PRO A 54 -6.91 -7.05 5.67
CA PRO A 54 -8.36 -6.92 5.65
C PRO A 54 -8.82 -5.98 4.54
N THR A 55 -9.98 -6.24 3.94
CA THR A 55 -10.52 -5.49 2.78
C THR A 55 -10.48 -3.98 2.99
N GLU A 56 -10.95 -3.47 4.14
CA GLU A 56 -10.96 -2.04 4.46
C GLU A 56 -9.56 -1.39 4.35
N ARG A 57 -8.51 -2.09 4.80
CA ARG A 57 -7.14 -1.59 4.75
C ARG A 57 -6.51 -1.76 3.38
N PHE A 58 -6.91 -2.80 2.66
CA PHE A 58 -6.54 -2.96 1.26
C PHE A 58 -7.10 -1.82 0.41
N GLU A 59 -8.35 -1.41 0.63
CA GLU A 59 -8.95 -0.25 -0.05
C GLU A 59 -8.17 1.04 0.24
N LYS A 60 -7.78 1.28 1.49
CA LYS A 60 -6.93 2.41 1.89
C LYS A 60 -5.56 2.38 1.21
N LEU A 61 -4.92 1.22 1.14
CA LEU A 61 -3.65 1.04 0.44
C LEU A 61 -3.83 1.29 -1.06
N TRP A 62 -4.92 0.77 -1.64
CA TRP A 62 -5.22 0.97 -3.05
C TRP A 62 -5.46 2.46 -3.37
N GLN A 63 -6.16 3.17 -2.50
CA GLN A 63 -6.36 4.62 -2.63
C GLN A 63 -5.02 5.38 -2.64
N LEU A 64 -4.09 5.06 -1.74
CA LEU A 64 -2.74 5.66 -1.76
C LEU A 64 -2.02 5.40 -3.09
N ILE A 65 -2.16 4.18 -3.63
CA ILE A 65 -1.56 3.84 -4.91
C ILE A 65 -2.19 4.67 -6.04
N GLU A 66 -3.52 4.77 -6.09
CA GLU A 66 -4.26 5.56 -7.08
C GLU A 66 -3.94 7.07 -7.01
N GLU A 67 -3.84 7.64 -5.81
CA GLU A 67 -3.48 9.05 -5.62
C GLU A 67 -2.10 9.39 -6.21
N ARG A 68 -1.17 8.43 -6.20
CA ARG A 68 0.17 8.57 -6.77
C ARG A 68 0.28 8.13 -8.23
N GLN A 69 -0.76 7.51 -8.81
CA GLN A 69 -0.77 7.22 -10.24
C GLN A 69 -0.74 8.51 -11.05
N PRO A 70 0.02 8.57 -12.16
CA PRO A 70 -0.11 9.66 -13.11
C PRO A 70 -1.55 9.77 -13.59
N GLU A 71 -2.06 10.99 -13.77
CA GLU A 71 -3.48 11.26 -14.10
C GLU A 71 -4.02 10.41 -15.25
N LYS A 72 -3.20 10.19 -16.29
CA LYS A 72 -3.53 9.34 -17.44
C LYS A 72 -3.90 7.89 -17.07
N TRP A 73 -3.36 7.38 -15.96
CA TRP A 73 -3.45 5.98 -15.55
C TRP A 73 -4.25 5.76 -14.27
N ARG A 74 -4.81 6.83 -13.68
CA ARG A 74 -5.75 6.72 -12.57
C ARG A 74 -7.03 6.03 -13.03
N SER A 75 -7.56 5.18 -12.16
CA SER A 75 -8.89 4.60 -12.33
C SER A 75 -9.93 5.74 -12.32
N LYS A 76 -10.83 5.75 -13.32
CA LYS A 76 -11.92 6.74 -13.41
C LYS A 76 -13.07 6.40 -12.48
#